data_AF-A0AAD6B718-F1
#
_entry.id   AF-A0AAD6B718-F1
#
_cell.length_a   1.000
_cell.length_b   1.000
_cell.length_c   1.000
_cell.angle_alpha   90.00
_cell.angle_beta   90.00
_cell.angle_gamma   90.00
#
_symmetry.space_group_name_H-M   'P 1'
#
loop_
_entity.id
_entity.type
_entity.pdbx_description
1 polymer ?
#
loop_
_entity_poly.entity_id
_entity_poly.type
_entity_poly.pdbx_seq_one_letter_code
_entity_poly.pdbx_strand_id
1 'polypeptide(L)'
;MLRHYRAIHENKEGHGGGPAKARPTRKQDLDEALVNLIVKDTQSFSVVEDVRFRAFVALLDPNYVIPTRQAVKAMVDAKYVLERNKAIADMQKVAAVSLTSDMWTSINMDAYLAVTCHFVDDNTCLNSVLLGVQQFPHTHTAENLARVKASLMEEWGITDKVTSL
;
A
#
# COMPACT_ATOMS: atom_id res chain seq x y z
N MET A 1 14.04 -7.33 -11.68
CA MET A 1 13.14 -7.05 -12.82
C MET A 1 12.15 -5.99 -12.34
N LEU A 2 12.45 -4.70 -12.56
CA LEU A 2 11.58 -3.58 -12.15
C LEU A 2 10.30 -3.65 -12.99
N ARG A 3 9.19 -4.08 -12.39
CA ARG A 3 7.88 -3.93 -13.02
C ARG A 3 7.54 -2.43 -13.01
N HIS A 4 7.29 -1.87 -14.18
CA HIS A 4 6.76 -0.52 -14.35
C HIS A 4 5.47 -0.38 -13.53
N TYR A 5 5.57 0.26 -12.37
CA TYR A 5 4.41 0.67 -11.59
C TYR A 5 3.81 1.90 -12.27
N ARG A 6 2.90 1.66 -13.22
CA ARG A 6 2.16 2.72 -13.90
C ARG A 6 1.13 3.26 -12.92
N ALA A 7 1.52 4.24 -12.10
CA ALA A 7 0.59 4.99 -11.28
C ALA A 7 -0.30 5.84 -12.21
N ILE A 8 -1.49 5.32 -12.55
CA ILE A 8 -2.60 6.14 -13.02
C ILE A 8 -3.72 5.95 -11.99
N HIS A 9 -3.63 6.72 -10.92
CA HIS A 9 -4.82 7.07 -10.17
C HIS A 9 -5.11 8.53 -10.49
N GLU A 10 -5.93 8.75 -11.52
CA GLU A 10 -6.63 10.01 -11.68
C GLU A 10 -7.48 10.21 -10.42
N ASN A 11 -7.20 11.28 -9.70
CA ASN A 11 -7.97 11.70 -8.53
C ASN A 11 -9.33 12.21 -9.03
N LYS A 12 -10.35 11.34 -9.08
CA LYS A 12 -11.73 11.80 -9.26
C LYS A 12 -12.27 12.22 -7.90
N GLU A 13 -12.26 13.53 -7.65
CA GLU A 13 -12.94 14.11 -6.49
C GLU A 13 -14.47 14.01 -6.66
N GLY A 14 -15.06 12.98 -6.06
CA GLY A 14 -16.51 12.91 -5.87
C GLY A 14 -16.95 13.84 -4.73
N HIS A 15 -17.63 14.94 -5.07
CA HIS A 15 -18.27 15.83 -4.12
C HIS A 15 -19.57 15.19 -3.57
N GLY A 16 -19.48 14.53 -2.41
CA GLY A 16 -20.63 14.04 -1.64
C GLY A 16 -20.74 14.77 -0.30
N GLY A 17 -21.83 15.51 -0.11
CA GLY A 17 -22.11 16.33 1.07
C GLY A 17 -22.29 15.51 2.35
N GLY A 18 -21.22 15.33 3.10
CA GLY A 18 -21.23 14.98 4.53
C GLY A 18 -20.94 16.21 5.41
N PRO A 19 -21.06 16.09 6.74
CA PRO A 19 -20.75 17.20 7.65
C PRO A 19 -19.34 17.73 7.37
N ALA A 20 -19.20 19.06 7.26
CA ALA A 20 -17.96 19.70 6.85
C ALA A 20 -16.80 19.32 7.78
N LYS A 21 -15.95 18.39 7.34
CA LYS A 21 -14.67 18.13 7.99
C LYS A 21 -13.91 19.46 8.04
N ALA A 22 -13.38 19.81 9.21
CA ALA A 22 -12.54 20.99 9.35
C ALA A 22 -11.42 20.93 8.29
N ARG A 23 -11.19 22.05 7.60
CA ARG A 23 -10.18 22.13 6.55
C ARG A 23 -8.82 21.75 7.15
N PRO A 24 -8.03 20.87 6.49
CA PRO A 24 -6.70 20.54 6.96
C PRO A 24 -5.84 21.80 7.05
N THR A 25 -4.98 21.83 8.07
CA THR A 25 -3.98 22.87 8.23
C THR A 25 -2.92 22.74 7.12
N ARG A 26 -2.26 23.85 6.79
CA ARG A 26 -1.16 23.85 5.80
C ARG A 26 -0.09 22.79 6.11
N LYS A 27 0.21 22.57 7.40
CA LYS A 27 1.16 21.53 7.82
C LYS A 27 0.66 20.12 7.49
N GLN A 28 -0.63 19.83 7.72
CA GLN A 28 -1.20 18.53 7.39
C GLN A 28 -1.15 18.24 5.89
N ASP A 29 -1.43 19.25 5.05
CA ASP A 29 -1.31 19.10 3.59
C ASP A 29 0.13 18.77 3.16
N LEU A 30 1.12 19.45 3.76
CA LEU A 30 2.54 19.23 3.49
C LEU A 30 3.02 17.86 4.01
N ASP A 31 2.58 17.44 5.19
CA ASP A 31 2.89 16.13 5.74
C ASP A 31 2.30 15.01 4.88
N GLU A 32 1.06 15.17 4.38
CA GLU A 32 0.46 14.21 3.45
C GLU A 32 1.21 14.17 2.11
N ALA A 33 1.58 15.33 1.55
CA ALA A 33 2.38 15.39 0.33
C ALA A 33 3.74 14.70 0.49
N LEU A 34 4.40 14.90 1.65
CA LEU A 34 5.67 14.24 1.98
C LEU A 34 5.52 12.73 2.12
N VAL A 35 4.46 12.24 2.78
CA VAL A 35 4.17 10.80 2.85
C VAL A 35 3.91 10.23 1.47
N ASN A 36 3.17 10.95 0.62
CA ASN A 36 2.91 10.53 -0.76
C ASN A 36 4.19 10.46 -1.58
N LEU A 37 5.09 11.46 -1.48
CA LEU A 37 6.42 11.42 -2.10
C LEU A 37 7.16 10.13 -1.70
N ILE A 38 7.20 9.84 -0.40
CA ILE A 38 7.94 8.68 0.12
C ILE A 38 7.36 7.36 -0.37
N VAL A 39 6.03 7.20 -0.30
CA VAL A 39 5.36 5.95 -0.65
C VAL A 39 5.32 5.74 -2.17
N LYS A 40 4.97 6.78 -2.94
CA LYS A 40 4.77 6.66 -4.39
C LYS A 40 6.10 6.61 -5.16
N ASP A 41 7.13 7.28 -4.66
CA ASP A 41 8.45 7.29 -5.31
C ASP A 41 9.45 6.35 -4.63
N THR A 42 8.98 5.48 -3.72
CA THR A 42 9.79 4.47 -3.02
C THR A 42 11.03 5.04 -2.32
N GLN A 43 10.91 6.25 -1.76
CA GLN A 43 12.04 6.92 -1.11
C GLN A 43 12.32 6.34 0.27
N SER A 44 13.58 6.43 0.70
CA SER A 44 13.95 6.11 2.08
C SER A 44 13.28 7.08 3.05
N PHE A 45 12.83 6.58 4.21
CA PHE A 45 12.37 7.44 5.31
C PHE A 45 13.45 8.42 5.79
N SER A 46 14.73 8.13 5.55
CA SER A 46 15.84 9.04 5.91
C SER A 46 15.91 10.30 5.05
N VAL A 47 15.15 10.40 3.94
CA VAL A 47 15.18 11.60 3.07
C VAL A 47 14.89 12.88 3.85
N VAL A 48 14.07 12.79 4.91
CA VAL A 48 13.74 13.91 5.79
C VAL A 48 14.89 14.36 6.69
N GLU A 49 16.00 13.63 6.71
CA GLU A 49 17.23 13.93 7.45
C GLU A 49 18.33 14.48 6.52
N ASP A 50 18.14 14.39 5.20
CA ASP A 50 19.13 14.84 4.22
C ASP A 50 19.29 16.36 4.23
N VAL A 51 20.53 16.81 4.40
CA VAL A 51 20.87 18.24 4.52
C VAL A 51 20.40 19.05 3.31
N ARG A 52 20.60 18.53 2.10
CA ARG A 52 20.18 19.21 0.85
C ARG A 52 18.66 19.23 0.67
N PHE A 53 17.98 18.15 1.08
CA PHE A 53 16.52 18.11 1.03
C PHE A 53 15.91 19.13 2.01
N ARG A 54 16.40 19.18 3.25
CA ARG A 54 15.98 20.17 4.24
C ARG A 54 16.21 21.61 3.77
N ALA A 55 17.38 21.88 3.19
CA ALA A 55 17.68 23.20 2.64
C ALA A 55 16.72 23.59 1.50
N PHE A 56 16.42 22.65 0.60
CA PHE A 56 15.47 22.86 -0.48
C PHE A 56 14.06 23.15 0.05
N VAL A 57 13.56 22.35 0.98
CA VAL A 57 12.22 22.53 1.57
C VAL A 57 12.14 23.84 2.35
N ALA A 58 13.18 24.23 3.09
CA ALA A 58 13.21 25.50 3.81
C ALA A 58 13.17 26.73 2.87
N LEU A 59 13.71 26.62 1.65
CA LEU A 59 13.57 27.66 0.62
C LEU A 59 12.14 27.73 0.05
N LEU A 60 11.44 26.60 -0.02
CA LEU A 60 10.06 26.55 -0.49
C LEU A 60 9.05 27.04 0.57
N ASP A 61 9.21 26.59 1.81
CA ASP A 61 8.36 26.97 2.94
C ASP A 61 9.20 27.03 4.24
N PRO A 62 9.66 28.23 4.64
CA PRO A 62 10.46 28.41 5.84
C PRO A 62 9.73 28.04 7.15
N ASN A 63 8.40 28.01 7.14
CA ASN A 63 7.60 27.71 8.33
C ASN A 63 7.29 26.23 8.47
N TYR A 64 7.58 25.41 7.45
CA TYR A 64 7.33 24.00 7.50
C TYR A 64 8.41 23.26 8.29
N VAL A 65 8.03 22.78 9.47
CA VAL A 65 8.87 21.88 10.25
C VAL A 65 8.71 20.46 9.70
N ILE A 66 9.74 20.00 8.99
CA ILE A 66 9.80 18.64 8.45
C ILE A 66 9.72 17.62 9.61
N PRO A 67 8.79 16.65 9.55
CA PRO A 67 8.69 15.57 10.52
C PRO A 67 9.97 14.73 10.63
N THR A 68 10.21 14.17 11.82
CA THR A 68 11.33 13.24 12.01
C THR A 68 11.10 11.94 11.24
N ARG A 69 12.17 11.18 10.98
CA ARG A 69 12.08 9.85 10.35
C ARG A 69 11.09 8.92 11.07
N GLN A 70 11.07 8.95 12.39
CA GLN A 70 10.14 8.15 13.21
C GLN A 70 8.68 8.60 13.02
N ALA A 71 8.43 9.92 12.99
CA ALA A 71 7.11 10.45 12.75
C ALA A 71 6.60 10.09 11.34
N VAL A 72 7.46 10.21 10.32
CA VAL A 72 7.14 9.80 8.96
C VAL A 72 6.77 8.32 8.88
N LYS A 73 7.55 7.45 9.52
CA LYS A 73 7.22 6.03 9.57
C LYS A 73 5.83 5.78 10.16
N ALA A 74 5.52 6.42 11.30
CA ALA A 74 4.20 6.29 11.92
C ALA A 74 3.07 6.82 11.04
N MET A 75 3.29 7.91 10.30
CA MET A 75 2.31 8.43 9.34
C MET A 75 2.09 7.49 8.16
N VAL A 76 3.15 6.84 7.67
CA VAL A 76 3.07 5.83 6.60
C VAL A 76 2.31 4.59 7.11
N ASP A 77 2.59 4.13 8.32
CA ASP A 77 1.87 3.01 8.95
C ASP A 77 0.37 3.33 9.10
N ALA A 78 0.03 4.55 9.55
CA ALA A 78 -1.35 5.00 9.64
C ALA A 78 -2.05 5.06 8.27
N LYS A 79 -1.35 5.56 7.24
CA LYS A 79 -1.87 5.59 5.87
C LYS A 79 -2.07 4.18 5.33
N TYR A 80 -1.15 3.25 5.60
CA TYR A 80 -1.28 1.84 5.22
C TYR A 80 -2.54 1.21 5.82
N VAL A 81 -2.79 1.38 7.13
CA VAL A 81 -3.99 0.84 7.78
C VAL A 81 -5.26 1.39 7.14
N LEU A 82 -5.29 2.70 6.86
CA LEU A 82 -6.43 3.34 6.20
C LEU A 82 -6.69 2.75 4.80
N GLU A 83 -5.66 2.69 3.95
CA GLU A 83 -5.79 2.19 2.58
C GLU A 83 -6.07 0.69 2.53
N ARG A 84 -5.48 -0.10 3.45
CA ARG A 84 -5.78 -1.54 3.60
C ARG A 84 -7.26 -1.76 3.92
N ASN A 85 -7.82 -1.00 4.86
CA ASN A 85 -9.22 -1.13 5.23
C ASN A 85 -10.16 -0.74 4.08
N LYS A 86 -9.80 0.27 3.28
CA LYS A 86 -10.53 0.61 2.05
C LYS A 86 -10.49 -0.53 1.04
N ALA A 87 -9.31 -1.10 0.79
CA ALA A 87 -9.14 -2.22 -0.14
C ALA A 87 -9.96 -3.44 0.29
N ILE A 88 -9.98 -3.77 1.60
CA ILE A 88 -10.85 -4.82 2.14
C ILE A 88 -12.32 -4.48 1.86
N ALA A 89 -12.76 -3.26 2.17
CA ALA A 89 -14.15 -2.85 1.95
C ALA A 89 -14.56 -2.94 0.46
N ASP A 90 -13.66 -2.64 -0.47
CA ASP A 90 -13.90 -2.77 -1.90
C ASP A 90 -13.96 -4.23 -2.33
N MET A 91 -13.05 -5.08 -1.83
CA MET A 91 -13.08 -6.53 -2.05
C MET A 91 -14.32 -7.21 -1.45
N GLN A 92 -14.95 -6.62 -0.44
CA GLN A 92 -16.21 -7.13 0.09
C GLN A 92 -17.40 -6.91 -0.84
N LYS A 93 -17.33 -5.94 -1.77
CA LYS A 93 -18.41 -5.65 -2.73
C LYS A 93 -18.42 -6.60 -3.92
N VAL A 94 -17.27 -7.19 -4.27
CA VAL A 94 -17.17 -8.09 -5.42
C VAL A 94 -17.59 -9.52 -5.10
N ALA A 95 -18.18 -10.19 -6.08
CA ALA A 95 -18.65 -11.57 -5.96
C ALA A 95 -17.54 -12.61 -6.06
N ALA A 96 -16.49 -12.31 -6.84
CA ALA A 96 -15.42 -13.24 -7.14
C ALA A 96 -14.08 -12.51 -7.24
N VAL A 97 -13.03 -13.22 -6.82
CA VAL A 97 -11.64 -12.79 -6.96
C VAL A 97 -10.79 -13.90 -7.55
N SER A 98 -9.68 -13.54 -8.17
CA SER A 98 -8.59 -14.46 -8.52
C SER A 98 -7.32 -14.10 -7.78
N LEU A 99 -6.49 -15.09 -7.49
CA LEU A 99 -5.20 -14.87 -6.86
C LEU A 99 -4.08 -15.13 -7.86
N THR A 100 -2.96 -14.44 -7.68
CA THR A 100 -1.68 -14.80 -8.25
C THR A 100 -0.66 -14.91 -7.13
N SER A 101 0.39 -15.70 -7.34
CA SER A 101 1.47 -15.83 -6.39
C SER A 101 2.81 -15.74 -7.10
N ASP A 102 3.71 -14.95 -6.53
CA ASP A 102 5.08 -14.80 -7.01
C ASP A 102 6.03 -15.22 -5.88
N MET A 103 7.04 -16.01 -6.22
CA MET A 103 7.98 -16.56 -5.24
C MET A 103 9.40 -16.34 -5.72
N TRP A 104 10.23 -15.79 -4.84
CA TRP A 104 11.62 -15.50 -5.16
C TRP A 104 12.52 -15.76 -3.96
N THR A 105 13.79 -15.96 -4.24
CA THR A 105 14.86 -15.97 -3.24
C THR A 105 15.56 -14.62 -3.26
N SER A 106 15.71 -13.99 -2.11
CA SER A 106 16.41 -12.72 -1.96
C SER A 106 17.91 -12.90 -2.17
N ILE A 107 18.62 -11.77 -2.30
CA ILE A 107 20.09 -11.77 -2.33
C ILE A 107 20.72 -12.31 -1.04
N ASN A 108 19.96 -12.33 0.06
CA ASN A 108 20.37 -12.89 1.35
C ASN A 108 19.99 -14.37 1.48
N MET A 109 19.60 -15.02 0.38
CA MET A 109 19.17 -16.42 0.32
C MET A 109 17.86 -16.72 1.08
N ASP A 110 17.08 -15.69 1.41
CA ASP A 110 15.76 -15.85 2.03
C ASP A 110 14.68 -16.06 0.97
N ALA A 111 13.88 -17.11 1.09
CA ALA A 111 12.70 -17.30 0.25
C ALA A 111 11.56 -16.36 0.68
N TYR A 112 10.84 -15.81 -0.28
CA TYR A 112 9.66 -14.96 -0.09
C TYR A 112 8.53 -15.37 -1.02
N LEU A 113 7.31 -15.20 -0.53
CA LEU A 113 6.08 -15.38 -1.28
C LEU A 113 5.27 -14.08 -1.23
N ALA A 114 4.92 -13.55 -2.40
CA ALA A 114 3.89 -12.53 -2.56
C ALA A 114 2.60 -13.18 -3.05
N VAL A 115 1.47 -12.78 -2.48
CA VAL A 115 0.13 -13.15 -2.97
C VAL A 115 -0.62 -11.88 -3.34
N THR A 116 -1.08 -11.81 -4.59
CA THR A 116 -1.86 -10.67 -5.10
C THR A 116 -3.26 -11.14 -5.46
N CYS A 117 -4.26 -10.36 -5.07
CA CYS A 117 -5.65 -10.56 -5.43
C CYS A 117 -6.03 -9.64 -6.60
N HIS A 118 -6.82 -10.16 -7.52
CA HIS A 118 -7.35 -9.44 -8.66
C HIS A 118 -8.87 -9.57 -8.71
N PHE A 119 -9.55 -8.46 -9.03
CA PHE A 119 -11.00 -8.43 -9.16
C PHE A 119 -11.44 -7.34 -10.12
N VAL A 120 -12.65 -7.46 -10.65
CA VAL A 120 -13.30 -6.44 -11.47
C VAL A 120 -14.34 -5.73 -10.62
N ASP A 121 -14.27 -4.40 -10.56
CA ASP A 121 -15.23 -3.58 -9.80
C ASP A 121 -16.51 -3.30 -10.60
N ASP A 122 -17.47 -2.61 -9.97
CA ASP A 122 -18.75 -2.24 -10.59
C ASP A 122 -18.60 -1.32 -11.83
N ASN A 123 -17.45 -0.66 -11.97
CA ASN A 123 -17.12 0.16 -13.14
C ASN A 123 -16.42 -0.65 -14.23
N THR A 124 -16.37 -1.98 -14.11
CA THR A 124 -15.67 -2.89 -15.02
C THR A 124 -14.15 -2.68 -15.08
N CYS A 125 -13.57 -2.08 -14.03
CA CYS A 125 -12.14 -1.85 -13.95
C CYS A 125 -11.46 -3.02 -13.22
N LEU A 126 -10.36 -3.52 -13.81
CA LEU A 126 -9.49 -4.49 -13.15
C LEU A 126 -8.70 -3.81 -12.04
N ASN A 127 -8.88 -4.29 -10.81
CA ASN A 127 -8.17 -3.86 -9.62
C ASN A 127 -7.25 -4.97 -9.13
N SER A 128 -6.12 -4.58 -8.54
CA SER A 128 -5.14 -5.52 -8.00
C SER A 128 -4.69 -5.06 -6.61
N VAL A 129 -4.72 -5.98 -5.64
CA VAL A 129 -4.37 -5.72 -4.25
C VAL A 129 -3.37 -6.76 -3.78
N LEU A 130 -2.19 -6.30 -3.34
CA LEU A 130 -1.20 -7.17 -2.71
C LEU A 130 -1.70 -7.56 -1.32
N LEU A 131 -2.01 -8.84 -1.13
CA LEU A 131 -2.50 -9.36 0.16
C LEU A 131 -1.40 -9.43 1.21
N GLY A 132 -0.20 -9.79 0.77
CA GLY A 132 0.95 -9.87 1.63
C GLY A 132 2.21 -10.31 0.90
N VAL A 133 3.34 -9.95 1.50
CA VAL A 133 4.66 -10.49 1.20
C VAL A 133 5.18 -11.09 2.49
N GLN A 134 5.43 -12.39 2.48
CA GLN A 134 5.88 -13.11 3.67
C GLN A 134 7.19 -13.84 3.35
N GLN A 135 8.12 -13.82 4.30
CA GLN A 135 9.25 -14.74 4.25
C GLN A 135 8.69 -16.16 4.31
N PHE A 136 9.18 -17.03 3.43
CA PHE A 136 8.74 -18.40 3.30
C PHE A 136 9.89 -19.32 3.73
N PRO A 137 10.20 -19.45 5.04
CA PRO A 137 11.33 -20.23 5.52
C PRO A 137 11.11 -21.76 5.43
N HIS A 138 9.99 -22.18 4.87
CA HIS A 138 9.59 -23.58 4.80
C HIS A 138 10.01 -24.20 3.47
N THR A 139 10.11 -25.53 3.43
CA THR A 139 10.21 -26.27 2.18
C THR A 139 9.05 -25.88 1.26
N HIS A 140 9.35 -25.64 -0.02
CA HIS A 140 8.43 -25.19 -1.07
C HIS A 140 7.42 -26.29 -1.49
N THR A 141 6.71 -26.86 -0.52
CA THR A 141 5.64 -27.83 -0.74
C THR A 141 4.33 -27.12 -1.04
N ALA A 142 3.46 -27.79 -1.81
CA ALA A 142 2.12 -27.30 -2.10
C ALA A 142 1.31 -27.03 -0.82
N GLU A 143 1.49 -27.86 0.22
CA GLU A 143 0.81 -27.73 1.51
C GLU A 143 1.19 -26.44 2.25
N ASN A 144 2.49 -26.11 2.32
CA ASN A 144 2.94 -24.89 2.98
C ASN A 144 2.46 -23.63 2.25
N LEU A 145 2.47 -23.68 0.91
CA LEU A 145 1.95 -22.61 0.07
C LEU A 145 0.44 -22.41 0.29
N ALA A 146 -0.32 -23.51 0.32
CA ALA A 146 -1.76 -23.49 0.59
C ALA A 146 -2.06 -22.90 1.97
N ARG A 147 -1.26 -23.21 3.00
CA ARG A 147 -1.43 -22.64 4.34
C ARG A 147 -1.23 -21.13 4.38
N VAL A 148 -0.19 -20.61 3.73
CA VAL A 148 0.05 -19.17 3.67
C VAL A 148 -1.08 -18.47 2.90
N LYS A 149 -1.50 -19.04 1.76
CA LYS A 149 -2.63 -18.54 0.99
C LYS A 149 -3.91 -18.50 1.83
N ALA A 150 -4.23 -19.59 2.53
CA ALA A 150 -5.43 -19.69 3.38
C ALA A 150 -5.42 -18.64 4.51
N SER A 151 -4.28 -18.44 5.17
CA SER A 151 -4.15 -17.41 6.20
C SER A 151 -4.38 -16.00 5.65
N LEU A 152 -3.85 -15.68 4.47
CA LEU A 152 -4.10 -14.39 3.82
C LEU A 152 -5.55 -14.26 3.35
N MET A 153 -6.17 -15.33 2.85
CA MET A 153 -7.59 -15.31 2.47
C MET A 153 -8.49 -15.00 3.68
N GLU A 154 -8.20 -15.59 4.83
CA GLU A 154 -8.92 -15.35 6.09
C GLU A 154 -8.71 -13.91 6.58
N GLU A 155 -7.46 -13.43 6.63
CA GLU A 155 -7.11 -12.08 7.08
C GLU A 155 -7.80 -10.97 6.26
N TRP A 156 -8.03 -11.24 4.97
CA TRP A 156 -8.69 -10.32 4.04
C TRP A 156 -10.20 -10.60 3.87
N GLY A 157 -10.73 -11.65 4.50
CA GLY A 157 -12.15 -12.01 4.45
C GLY A 157 -12.64 -12.42 3.06
N ILE A 158 -11.81 -13.15 2.29
CA ILE A 158 -12.10 -13.53 0.90
C ILE A 158 -12.15 -15.03 0.65
N THR A 159 -12.07 -15.87 1.69
CA THR A 159 -12.04 -17.34 1.58
C THR A 159 -13.10 -17.91 0.63
N ASP A 160 -14.34 -17.43 0.73
CA ASP A 160 -15.48 -17.94 -0.05
C ASP A 160 -15.64 -17.25 -1.42
N LYS A 161 -14.72 -16.36 -1.80
CA LYS A 161 -14.78 -15.56 -3.04
C LYS A 161 -13.73 -15.95 -4.07
N VAL A 162 -12.75 -16.77 -3.69
CA VAL A 162 -11.65 -17.15 -4.60
C VAL A 162 -12.16 -18.16 -5.62
N THR A 163 -12.10 -17.78 -6.89
CA THR A 163 -12.54 -18.63 -8.02
C THR A 163 -11.38 -19.18 -8.86
N SER A 164 -10.17 -18.62 -8.69
CA SER A 164 -8.97 -18.99 -9.43
C SER A 164 -7.70 -18.65 -8.63
N LEU A 165 -6.63 -19.42 -8.84
CA LEU A 165 -5.35 -19.36 -8.09
C LEU A 165 -4.14 -19.18 -9.01
#